data_AF-A0A7S2LC67-F1
#
_entry.id   AF-A0A7S2LC67-F1
#
_cell.length_a   1.000
_cell.length_b   1.000
_cell.length_c   1.000
_cell.angle_alpha   90.00
_cell.angle_beta   90.00
_cell.angle_gamma   90.00
#
_symmetry.space_group_name_H-M   'P 1'
#
loop_
_entity.id
_entity.type
_entity.pdbx_description
1 polymer ?
#
loop_
_entity_poly.entity_id
_entity_poly.type
_entity_poly.pdbx_seq_one_letter_code
_entity_poly.pdbx_strand_id
1 'polypeptide(L)'
;FNHTVEVQVRNGRELPDGGGGLDGAGFALVGHASAVRDWGDAAEVQRTYYGEMRDLVRGLTGATRCYVNRHTIRKSDGTTTFPPFLEVHSDFTDSYKRDLA
;
A
#
# COMPACT_ATOMS: atom_id res chain seq x y z
N PHE A 1 -0.29 -26.04 22.23
CA PHE A 1 0.58 -25.44 21.20
C PHE A 1 0.47 -23.92 21.23
N ASN A 2 0.71 -23.28 22.38
CA ASN A 2 0.92 -21.83 22.46
C ASN A 2 2.28 -21.64 23.11
N HIS A 3 3.23 -21.11 22.34
CA HIS A 3 4.51 -20.66 22.85
C HIS A 3 4.53 -19.14 22.75
N THR A 4 4.82 -18.48 23.85
CA THR A 4 5.07 -17.04 23.87
C THR A 4 6.53 -16.82 23.50
N VAL A 5 6.78 -15.99 22.49
CA VAL A 5 8.11 -15.55 22.11
C VAL A 5 8.18 -14.05 22.35
N GLU A 6 9.20 -13.61 23.07
CA GLU A 6 9.52 -12.19 23.20
C GLU A 6 10.39 -11.77 22.02
N VAL A 7 9.99 -10.71 21.33
CA VAL A 7 10.74 -10.15 20.19
C VAL A 7 10.90 -8.65 20.38
N GLN A 8 12.09 -8.14 20.07
CA GLN A 8 12.33 -6.70 20.03
C GLN A 8 11.82 -6.14 18.70
N VAL A 9 10.81 -5.26 18.77
CA VAL A 9 10.33 -4.51 17.59
C VAL A 9 11.14 -3.23 17.44
N ARG A 10 11.62 -2.96 16.22
CA ARG A 10 12.41 -1.77 15.89
C ARG A 10 11.69 -0.89 14.88
N ASN A 11 12.01 0.40 14.88
CA ASN A 11 11.48 1.34 13.90
C ASN A 11 12.11 1.07 12.52
N GLY A 12 11.33 0.52 11.59
CA GLY A 12 11.80 0.20 10.23
C GLY A 12 12.33 1.40 9.43
N ARG A 13 11.94 2.64 9.77
CA ARG A 13 12.45 3.86 9.13
C ARG A 13 13.93 4.13 9.41
N GLU A 14 14.49 3.51 10.43
CA GLU A 14 15.91 3.65 10.82
C GLU A 14 16.80 2.59 10.17
N LEU A 15 16.21 1.64 9.42
CA LEU A 15 16.98 0.60 8.75
C LEU A 15 17.65 1.15 7.48
N PRO A 16 18.94 0.84 7.24
CA PRO A 16 19.60 1.11 5.97
C PRO A 16 18.80 0.50 4.81
N ASP A 17 18.62 1.26 3.74
CA ASP A 17 17.89 0.86 2.53
C ASP A 17 16.51 0.24 2.81
N GLY A 18 15.84 0.68 3.88
CA GLY A 18 14.51 0.20 4.26
C GLY A 18 14.48 -1.26 4.72
N GLY A 19 15.62 -1.81 5.16
CA GLY A 19 15.73 -3.20 5.64
C GLY A 19 16.14 -4.23 4.59
N GLY A 20 16.68 -3.80 3.45
CA GLY A 20 17.14 -4.69 2.36
C GLY A 20 16.23 -4.75 1.14
N GLY A 21 15.21 -3.89 1.08
CA GLY A 21 14.32 -3.74 -0.07
C GLY A 21 13.53 -5.00 -0.44
N LEU A 22 12.93 -4.98 -1.63
CA LEU A 22 12.03 -6.04 -2.09
C LEU A 22 12.73 -7.41 -2.18
N ASP A 23 13.96 -7.47 -2.67
CA ASP A 23 14.68 -8.72 -2.88
C ASP A 23 15.24 -9.32 -1.58
N GLY A 24 15.52 -8.50 -0.57
CA GLY A 24 16.06 -8.94 0.71
C GLY A 24 14.99 -9.23 1.75
N ALA A 25 14.10 -8.26 2.00
CA ALA A 25 13.10 -8.33 3.07
C ALA A 25 11.69 -8.73 2.58
N GLY A 26 11.46 -8.78 1.26
CA GLY A 26 10.13 -8.97 0.68
C GLY A 26 9.25 -7.72 0.76
N PHE A 27 9.75 -6.60 1.30
CA PHE A 27 9.09 -5.31 1.32
C PHE A 27 10.12 -4.19 1.22
N ALA A 28 9.71 -3.01 0.76
CA ALA A 28 10.56 -1.84 0.70
C ALA A 28 9.85 -0.65 1.34
N LEU A 29 10.60 0.14 2.12
CA LEU A 29 10.15 1.43 2.62
C LEU A 29 10.69 2.52 1.68
N VAL A 30 9.78 3.22 0.99
CA VAL A 30 10.14 4.23 -0.01
C VAL A 30 9.46 5.55 0.31
N GLY A 31 10.22 6.64 0.29
CA GLY A 31 9.67 7.98 0.40
C GLY A 31 9.02 8.40 -0.91
N HIS A 32 7.72 8.68 -0.88
CA HIS A 32 6.98 9.23 -2.02
C HIS A 32 6.07 10.37 -1.55
N ALA A 33 6.24 11.56 -2.11
CA ALA A 33 5.40 12.71 -1.83
C ALA A 33 4.33 12.81 -2.93
N SER A 34 3.09 12.44 -2.61
CA SER A 34 1.98 12.52 -3.56
C SER A 34 1.52 13.96 -3.77
N ALA A 35 1.08 14.27 -4.98
CA ALA A 35 0.46 15.54 -5.33
C ALA A 35 -1.05 15.58 -4.99
N VAL A 36 -1.63 14.51 -4.44
CA VAL A 36 -3.02 14.52 -3.93
C VAL A 36 -3.14 15.52 -2.80
N ARG A 37 -4.14 16.40 -2.87
CA ARG A 37 -4.40 17.43 -1.85
C ARG A 37 -5.56 17.06 -0.94
N ASP A 38 -6.60 16.43 -1.47
CA ASP A 38 -7.76 15.94 -0.72
C ASP A 38 -7.91 14.43 -0.88
N TRP A 39 -7.51 13.69 0.16
CA TRP A 39 -7.67 12.24 0.24
C TRP A 39 -9.12 11.78 0.44
N GLY A 40 -10.05 12.72 0.69
CA GLY A 40 -11.49 12.48 0.69
C GLY A 40 -12.13 12.57 -0.69
N ASP A 41 -11.45 13.15 -1.69
CA ASP A 41 -11.92 13.24 -3.07
C ASP A 41 -11.47 12.02 -3.88
N ALA A 42 -12.39 11.08 -4.08
CA ALA A 42 -12.17 9.88 -4.87
C ALA A 42 -11.73 10.18 -6.32
N ALA A 43 -12.18 11.29 -6.91
CA ALA A 43 -11.82 11.68 -8.26
C ALA A 43 -10.40 12.25 -8.33
N GLU A 44 -9.95 13.00 -7.32
CA GLU A 44 -8.54 13.43 -7.22
C GLU A 44 -7.61 12.24 -6.99
N VAL A 45 -7.96 11.32 -6.09
CA VAL A 45 -7.20 10.09 -5.85
C VAL A 45 -7.04 9.31 -7.15
N GLN A 46 -8.13 9.06 -7.88
CA GLN A 46 -8.05 8.31 -9.13
C GLN A 46 -7.23 9.03 -10.22
N ARG A 47 -7.36 10.36 -10.34
CA ARG A 47 -6.66 11.14 -11.36
C ARG A 47 -5.16 11.28 -11.09
N THR A 48 -4.77 11.41 -9.83
CA THR A 48 -3.38 11.71 -9.43
C THR A 48 -2.66 10.48 -8.91
N TYR A 49 -3.17 9.90 -7.81
CA TYR A 49 -2.48 8.83 -7.08
C TYR A 49 -2.27 7.56 -7.92
N TYR A 50 -3.22 7.22 -8.79
CA TYR A 50 -3.13 6.00 -9.60
C TYR A 50 -1.95 6.06 -10.58
N GLY A 51 -1.69 7.23 -11.17
CA GLY A 51 -0.53 7.44 -12.03
C GLY A 51 0.77 7.33 -11.26
N GLU A 52 0.84 8.04 -10.13
CA GLU A 52 2.02 8.03 -9.26
C GLU A 52 2.39 6.62 -8.79
N MET A 53 1.42 5.84 -8.29
CA MET A 53 1.68 4.49 -7.80
C MET A 53 2.06 3.54 -8.92
N ARG A 54 1.47 3.69 -10.10
CA ARG A 54 1.86 2.88 -11.26
C ARG A 54 3.32 3.12 -11.64
N ASP A 55 3.75 4.39 -11.68
CA ASP A 55 5.12 4.74 -12.05
C ASP A 55 6.11 4.35 -10.95
N LEU A 56 5.76 4.57 -9.67
CA LEU A 56 6.57 4.17 -8.51
C LEU A 56 6.78 2.65 -8.47
N VAL A 57 5.70 1.87 -8.52
CA VAL A 57 5.79 0.39 -8.47
C VAL A 57 6.56 -0.14 -9.68
N ARG A 58 6.33 0.43 -10.87
CA ARG A 58 7.10 0.04 -12.07
C ARG A 58 8.59 0.30 -11.89
N GLY A 59 8.96 1.47 -11.36
CA GLY A 59 10.36 1.82 -11.10
C GLY A 59 11.03 0.91 -10.09
N LEU A 60 10.33 0.55 -9.01
CA LEU A 60 10.87 -0.30 -7.95
C LEU A 60 10.98 -1.77 -8.33
N THR A 61 10.04 -2.28 -9.14
CA THR A 61 9.93 -3.72 -9.44
C THR A 61 10.50 -4.11 -10.80
N GLY A 62 10.67 -3.15 -11.72
CA GLY A 62 10.99 -3.42 -13.12
C GLY A 62 9.83 -4.06 -13.90
N ALA A 63 8.61 -4.09 -13.34
CA ALA A 63 7.45 -4.71 -13.99
C ALA A 63 7.12 -4.02 -15.32
N THR A 64 6.80 -4.80 -16.36
CA THR A 64 6.42 -4.22 -17.67
C THR A 64 5.04 -3.56 -17.62
N ARG A 65 4.16 -4.02 -16.73
CA ARG A 65 2.79 -3.50 -16.57
C ARG A 65 2.43 -3.42 -15.10
N CYS A 66 1.85 -2.29 -14.70
CA CYS A 66 1.31 -2.06 -13.38
C CYS A 66 -0.11 -1.49 -13.53
N TYR A 67 -1.04 -2.03 -12.75
CA TYR A 67 -2.45 -1.65 -12.78
C TYR A 67 -2.89 -1.28 -11.36
N VAL A 68 -3.81 -0.32 -11.28
CA VAL A 68 -4.45 0.06 -10.02
C VAL A 68 -5.92 -0.26 -10.17
N ASN A 69 -6.47 -1.06 -9.24
CA ASN A 69 -7.88 -1.44 -9.23
C ASN A 69 -8.52 -0.89 -7.96
N ARG A 70 -9.48 0.03 -8.14
CA ARG A 70 -10.29 0.64 -7.08
C ARG A 70 -9.45 1.24 -5.94
N HIS A 71 -10.13 1.90 -5.02
CA HIS A 71 -9.56 2.37 -3.77
C HIS A 71 -10.69 2.45 -2.75
N THR A 72 -10.33 2.40 -1.47
CA THR A 72 -11.28 2.59 -0.37
C THR A 72 -10.81 3.76 0.48
N ILE A 73 -11.63 4.80 0.55
CA ILE A 73 -11.41 5.92 1.47
C ILE A 73 -11.93 5.52 2.84
N ARG A 74 -11.07 5.57 3.86
CA ARG A 74 -11.41 5.23 5.25
C ARG A 74 -11.23 6.46 6.14
N LYS A 75 -12.27 6.84 6.90
CA LYS A 75 -12.24 7.95 7.86
C LYS A 75 -12.73 7.49 9.23
N SER A 76 -12.16 8.05 10.29
CA SER A 76 -12.56 7.76 11.68
C SER A 76 -13.78 8.54 12.15
N ASP A 77 -14.28 9.48 11.34
CA ASP A 77 -15.41 10.37 11.67
C ASP A 77 -16.79 9.73 11.46
N GLY A 78 -16.83 8.45 11.05
CA GLY A 78 -18.07 7.71 10.79
C GLY A 78 -18.76 8.06 9.46
N THR A 79 -18.14 8.87 8.61
CA THR A 79 -18.74 9.29 7.32
C THR A 79 -18.51 8.31 6.18
N THR A 80 -17.55 7.39 6.32
CA THR A 80 -17.21 6.40 5.29
C THR A 80 -17.85 5.05 5.56
N THR A 81 -18.28 4.36 4.49
CA THR A 81 -18.85 2.99 4.55
C THR A 81 -17.90 1.99 5.20
N PHE A 82 -16.60 2.15 5.01
CA PHE A 82 -15.58 1.28 5.59
C PHE A 82 -14.71 2.07 6.58
N PRO A 83 -14.83 1.81 7.90
CA PRO A 83 -13.96 2.44 8.89
C PRO A 83 -12.51 1.97 8.76
N PRO A 84 -11.55 2.63 9.43
CA PRO A 84 -10.17 2.13 9.53
C PRO A 84 -10.15 0.67 10.02
N PHE A 85 -9.40 -0.18 9.32
CA PHE A 85 -9.17 -1.56 9.76
C PHE A 85 -8.04 -1.56 10.79
N LEU A 86 -8.29 -2.14 11.97
CA LEU A 86 -7.34 -2.16 13.09
C LEU A 86 -6.64 -3.51 13.23
N GLU A 87 -6.99 -4.46 12.38
CA GLU A 87 -6.44 -5.82 12.39
C GLU A 87 -5.52 -6.06 11.19
N VAL A 88 -4.49 -6.88 11.42
CA VAL A 88 -3.59 -7.34 10.37
C VAL A 88 -4.37 -8.24 9.43
N HIS A 89 -4.39 -7.88 8.15
CA HIS A 89 -5.01 -8.66 7.08
C HIS A 89 -4.08 -8.73 5.88
N SER A 90 -4.31 -9.72 5.03
CA SER A 90 -3.65 -9.88 3.74
C SER A 90 -4.75 -9.97 2.68
N ASP A 91 -4.70 -9.06 1.70
CA ASP A 91 -5.68 -9.05 0.61
C ASP A 91 -5.27 -10.07 -0.46
N PHE A 92 -6.22 -10.91 -0.88
CA PHE A 92 -6.06 -11.84 -1.99
C PHE A 92 -7.33 -11.86 -2.84
N THR A 93 -7.16 -11.78 -4.16
CA THR A 93 -8.24 -12.12 -5.11
C THR A 93 -7.64 -12.78 -6.35
N ASP A 94 -8.29 -13.84 -6.83
CA ASP A 94 -7.96 -14.52 -8.08
C ASP A 94 -8.51 -13.78 -9.31
N SER A 95 -9.35 -12.75 -9.11
CA SER A 95 -10.10 -12.08 -10.17
C SER A 95 -9.46 -10.80 -10.70
N TYR A 96 -8.28 -10.38 -10.21
CA TYR A 96 -7.67 -9.10 -10.61
C TYR A 96 -7.60 -8.90 -12.14
N LYS A 97 -7.33 -9.95 -12.93
CA LYS A 97 -7.30 -9.85 -14.39
C LYS A 97 -8.68 -9.62 -15.03
N ARG A 98 -9.76 -10.13 -14.42
CA ARG A 98 -11.14 -9.94 -14.91
C ARG A 98 -11.66 -8.54 -14.62
N ASP A 99 -11.28 -7.98 -13.48
CA ASP A 99 -11.70 -6.64 -13.03
C ASP A 99 -11.01 -5.48 -13.75
N LEU A 100 -9.98 -5.76 -14.57
CA LEU A 100 -9.20 -4.79 -15.33
C LEU A 100 -9.59 -4.70 -16.82
N ALA A 101 -10.52 -5.56 -17.28
CA ALA A 101 -11.04 -5.60 -18.65
C ALA A 101 -12.37 -4.83 -18.76
#